data_AF-A0A1V6AIH5-F1
#
_entry.id   AF-A0A1V6AIH5-F1
#
_cell.length_a   1.000
_cell.length_b   1.000
_cell.length_c   1.000
_cell.angle_alpha   90.00
_cell.angle_beta   90.00
_cell.angle_gamma   90.00
#
_symmetry.space_group_name_H-M   'P 1'
#
loop_
_entity.id
_entity.type
_entity.pdbx_description
1 polymer ?
#
loop_
_entity_poly.entity_id
_entity_poly.type
_entity_poly.pdbx_seq_one_letter_code
_entity_poly.pdbx_strand_id
1 'polypeptide(L)'
;MGLQNNAKKWVRISVIMVLIGIAMIIAGIVIDDYNFYWMIFVGAILLLTFIICFFMFVSQSNRLDRMFRGIDLLAHWSFAENERLEKAEEEFLQRKSGNRVMLLIIAAFFIVIGGLFAIFGFDDIEDAMFFILLMLGILAFIAIIALLTPGARYRKMKQAAPEVFVGPYSAWVMGEYVQWKAPMTKITSVQYSKDREDNFTITVNFFIWQRYGPQPHTCRIPVPEGSETEAEVVASDIANINNVQFINEIE
;
A
#
# COMPACT_ATOMS: atom_id res chain seq x y z
N MET A 1 15.98 9.39 13.69
CA MET A 1 14.91 8.41 13.99
C MET A 1 15.31 7.11 13.32
N GLY A 2 15.58 6.05 14.08
CA GLY A 2 16.12 4.79 13.51
C GLY A 2 15.16 4.11 12.55
N LEU A 3 15.72 3.35 11.60
CA LEU A 3 14.97 2.50 10.66
C LEU A 3 14.03 1.57 11.42
N GLN A 4 12.74 1.90 11.44
CA GLN A 4 11.74 1.12 12.16
C GLN A 4 10.99 0.20 11.18
N ASN A 5 11.08 -1.11 11.42
CA ASN A 5 10.31 -2.09 10.67
C ASN A 5 8.82 -2.00 11.04
N ASN A 6 8.08 -1.19 10.28
CA ASN A 6 6.64 -0.99 10.45
C ASN A 6 5.84 -2.29 10.24
N ALA A 7 6.36 -3.26 9.47
CA ALA A 7 5.69 -4.54 9.25
C ALA A 7 5.58 -5.37 10.55
N LYS A 8 6.54 -5.24 11.49
CA LYS A 8 6.45 -5.90 12.82
C LYS A 8 5.27 -5.44 13.66
N LYS A 9 4.80 -4.20 13.48
CA LYS A 9 3.59 -3.71 14.16
C LYS A 9 2.36 -4.47 13.64
N TRP A 10 2.26 -4.67 12.33
CA TRP A 10 1.18 -5.42 11.71
C TRP A 10 1.21 -6.91 12.04
N VAL A 11 2.39 -7.53 12.13
CA VAL A 11 2.53 -8.91 12.63
C VAL A 11 1.94 -9.03 14.04
N ARG A 12 2.28 -8.12 14.96
CA ARG A 12 1.74 -8.12 16.33
C ARG A 12 0.21 -7.97 16.36
N ILE A 13 -0.34 -7.06 15.56
CA ILE A 13 -1.79 -6.86 15.45
C ILE A 13 -2.46 -8.14 14.94
N SER A 14 -1.92 -8.78 13.90
CA SER A 14 -2.48 -10.03 13.37
C SER A 14 -2.48 -11.15 14.41
N VAL A 15 -1.42 -11.31 15.20
CA VAL A 15 -1.37 -12.31 16.28
C VAL A 15 -2.46 -12.05 17.33
N ILE A 16 -2.63 -10.80 17.75
CA ILE A 16 -3.67 -10.43 18.73
C ILE A 16 -5.06 -10.76 18.17
N MET A 17 -5.33 -10.44 16.91
CA MET A 17 -6.63 -10.73 16.27
C MET A 17 -6.87 -12.23 16.09
N VAL A 18 -5.83 -13.03 15.82
CA VAL A 18 -5.94 -14.50 15.81
C VAL A 18 -6.32 -15.02 17.20
N LEU A 19 -5.68 -14.52 18.27
CA LEU A 19 -6.01 -14.93 19.64
C LEU A 19 -7.44 -14.56 20.02
N ILE A 20 -7.91 -13.38 19.62
CA ILE A 20 -9.31 -12.97 19.79
C ILE A 20 -10.25 -13.92 19.04
N GLY A 21 -9.93 -14.26 17.78
CA GLY A 21 -10.71 -15.22 16.99
C GLY A 21 -10.81 -16.58 17.67
N ILE A 22 -9.70 -17.11 18.19
CA ILE A 22 -9.67 -18.37 18.96
C ILE A 22 -10.51 -18.26 20.23
N ALA A 23 -10.36 -17.17 20.99
CA ALA A 23 -11.11 -16.96 22.23
C ALA A 23 -12.63 -16.89 21.97
N MET A 24 -13.05 -16.26 20.87
CA MET A 24 -14.47 -16.21 20.46
C MET A 24 -15.02 -17.60 20.10
N ILE A 25 -14.23 -18.42 19.40
CA ILE A 25 -14.62 -19.80 19.08
C ILE A 25 -14.78 -20.61 20.36
N ILE A 26 -13.80 -20.56 21.27
CA ILE A 26 -13.85 -21.29 22.54
C ILE A 26 -15.03 -20.81 23.38
N ALA A 27 -15.24 -19.50 23.51
CA ALA A 27 -16.36 -18.94 24.27
C ALA A 27 -17.71 -19.38 23.69
N GLY A 28 -17.87 -19.37 22.35
CA GLY A 28 -19.08 -19.85 21.70
C GLY A 28 -19.35 -21.33 21.96
N ILE A 29 -18.32 -22.17 21.98
CA ILE A 29 -18.43 -23.61 22.29
C ILE A 29 -18.77 -23.84 23.77
N VAL A 30 -18.18 -23.07 24.68
CA VAL A 30 -18.40 -23.21 26.13
C VAL A 30 -19.80 -22.74 26.55
N ILE A 31 -20.31 -21.68 25.92
CA ILE A 31 -21.65 -21.14 26.21
C ILE A 31 -22.74 -22.08 25.68
N ASP A 32 -22.50 -22.75 24.55
CA ASP A 32 -23.38 -23.76 23.95
C ASP A 32 -24.86 -23.34 23.82
N ASP A 33 -25.07 -22.06 23.50
CA ASP A 33 -26.39 -21.47 23.25
C ASP A 33 -26.45 -20.98 21.79
N TYR A 34 -27.55 -21.32 21.12
CA TYR A 34 -27.83 -20.97 19.73
C TYR A 34 -27.69 -19.47 19.45
N ASN A 35 -28.01 -18.63 20.44
CA ASN A 35 -27.88 -17.17 20.34
C ASN A 35 -26.41 -16.70 20.20
N PHE A 36 -25.43 -17.56 20.48
CA PHE A 36 -24.00 -17.24 20.48
C PHE A 36 -23.20 -17.97 19.40
N TYR A 37 -23.85 -18.75 18.52
CA TYR A 37 -23.17 -19.39 17.38
C TYR A 37 -22.55 -18.40 16.37
N TRP A 38 -23.01 -17.15 16.35
CA TRP A 38 -22.33 -16.08 15.61
C TRP A 38 -20.89 -15.85 16.09
N MET A 39 -20.59 -16.10 17.38
CA MET A 39 -19.23 -15.95 17.91
C MET A 39 -18.27 -16.95 17.29
N ILE A 40 -18.72 -18.19 17.08
CA ILE A 40 -17.96 -19.24 16.42
C ILE A 40 -17.72 -18.86 14.95
N PHE A 41 -18.77 -18.40 14.26
CA PHE A 41 -18.67 -18.00 12.85
C PHE A 41 -17.74 -16.80 12.63
N VAL A 42 -17.94 -15.71 13.39
CA VAL A 42 -17.08 -14.51 13.32
C VAL A 42 -15.66 -14.84 13.76
N GLY A 43 -15.50 -15.62 14.84
CA GLY A 43 -14.19 -16.07 15.31
C GLY A 43 -13.44 -16.88 14.27
N ALA A 44 -14.12 -17.77 13.53
CA ALA A 44 -13.53 -18.55 12.45
C ALA A 44 -13.08 -17.68 11.26
N ILE A 45 -13.90 -16.71 10.85
CA ILE A 45 -13.53 -15.76 9.79
C ILE A 45 -12.34 -14.90 10.20
N LEU A 46 -12.34 -14.38 11.44
CA LEU A 46 -11.23 -13.60 11.97
C LEU A 46 -9.95 -14.45 12.01
N LEU A 47 -10.04 -15.67 12.54
CA LEU A 47 -8.91 -16.59 12.60
C LEU A 47 -8.34 -16.82 11.20
N LEU A 48 -9.16 -17.25 10.24
CA LEU A 48 -8.72 -17.52 8.88
C LEU A 48 -8.07 -16.29 8.23
N THR A 49 -8.74 -15.15 8.32
CA THR A 49 -8.27 -13.90 7.70
C THR A 49 -6.93 -13.45 8.29
N PHE A 50 -6.83 -13.40 9.62
CA PHE A 50 -5.64 -12.89 10.28
C PHE A 50 -4.48 -13.90 10.28
N ILE A 51 -4.74 -15.20 10.12
CA ILE A 51 -3.67 -16.18 9.85
C ILE A 51 -3.02 -15.91 8.49
N ILE A 52 -3.81 -15.65 7.45
CA ILE A 52 -3.30 -15.32 6.12
C ILE A 52 -2.51 -14.01 6.19
N CYS A 53 -3.07 -12.98 6.84
CA CYS A 53 -2.36 -11.71 7.05
C CYS A 53 -1.07 -11.89 7.83
N PHE A 54 -1.05 -12.75 8.87
CA PHE A 54 0.15 -13.04 9.65
C PHE A 54 1.28 -13.58 8.77
N PHE A 55 1.02 -14.63 7.98
CA PHE A 55 2.05 -15.18 7.07
C PHE A 55 2.54 -14.14 6.05
N MET A 56 1.62 -13.33 5.51
CA MET A 56 1.96 -12.26 4.58
C MET A 56 2.87 -11.20 5.23
N PHE A 57 2.56 -10.75 6.45
CA PHE A 57 3.34 -9.71 7.13
C PHE A 57 4.66 -10.24 7.72
N VAL A 58 4.74 -11.50 8.12
CA VAL A 58 5.99 -12.13 8.56
C VAL A 58 6.99 -12.20 7.39
N SER A 59 6.53 -12.64 6.22
CA SER A 59 7.35 -12.66 5.01
C SER A 59 7.90 -11.27 4.67
N GLN A 60 7.04 -10.24 4.71
CA GLN A 60 7.46 -8.84 4.49
C GLN A 60 8.43 -8.34 5.56
N SER A 61 8.16 -8.60 6.84
CA SER A 61 9.02 -8.19 7.95
C SER A 61 10.40 -8.80 7.84
N ASN A 62 10.51 -10.07 7.50
CA ASN A 62 11.79 -10.76 7.38
C ASN A 62 12.61 -10.22 6.20
N ARG A 63 11.97 -9.90 5.07
CA ARG A 63 12.66 -9.28 3.93
C ARG A 63 13.18 -7.88 4.25
N LEU A 64 12.34 -7.06 4.88
CA LEU A 64 12.74 -5.72 5.30
C LEU A 64 13.90 -5.77 6.32
N ASP A 65 13.84 -6.70 7.29
CA ASP A 65 14.93 -6.91 8.25
C ASP A 65 16.23 -7.38 7.58
N ARG A 66 16.17 -8.27 6.57
CA ARG A 66 17.36 -8.71 5.84
C ARG A 66 17.99 -7.60 5.01
N MET A 67 17.16 -6.76 4.38
CA MET A 67 17.62 -5.60 3.62
C MET A 67 18.30 -4.58 4.54
N PHE A 68 17.73 -4.27 5.70
CA PHE A 68 18.38 -3.39 6.70
C PHE A 68 19.64 -4.00 7.32
N ARG A 69 19.84 -5.32 7.26
CA ARG A 69 21.07 -6.01 7.69
C ARG A 69 22.11 -6.16 6.57
N GLY A 70 21.81 -5.72 5.35
CA GLY A 70 22.72 -5.79 4.20
C GLY A 70 22.84 -7.17 3.53
N ILE A 71 21.94 -8.12 3.83
CA ILE A 71 22.05 -9.52 3.33
C ILE A 71 21.45 -9.68 1.92
N ASP A 72 20.44 -8.88 1.56
CA ASP A 72 19.76 -8.87 0.25
C ASP A 72 19.76 -7.44 -0.32
N LEU A 73 20.92 -6.78 -0.29
CA LEU A 73 21.07 -5.36 -0.62
C LEU A 73 21.93 -5.21 -1.88
N LEU A 74 21.38 -4.58 -2.92
CA LEU A 74 22.09 -4.22 -4.14
C LEU A 74 22.77 -2.86 -3.99
N ALA A 75 22.07 -1.87 -3.42
CA ALA A 75 22.61 -0.54 -3.17
C ALA A 75 21.97 0.12 -1.95
N HIS A 76 22.72 1.01 -1.33
CA HIS A 76 22.25 1.89 -0.26
C HIS A 76 22.71 3.32 -0.53
N TRP A 77 21.73 4.22 -0.60
CA TRP A 77 21.96 5.63 -0.86
C TRP A 77 21.39 6.49 0.26
N SER A 78 22.10 7.56 0.60
CA SER A 78 21.65 8.57 1.56
C SER A 78 21.52 9.92 0.87
N PHE A 79 20.36 10.55 0.99
CA PHE A 79 20.08 11.87 0.42
C PHE A 79 20.33 13.00 1.43
N ALA A 80 20.76 14.16 0.93
CA ALA A 80 20.80 15.38 1.72
C ALA A 80 19.37 15.87 2.07
N GLU A 81 19.21 16.53 3.22
CA GLU A 81 17.90 16.84 3.79
C GLU A 81 17.02 17.77 2.92
N ASN A 82 17.63 18.56 2.03
CA ASN A 82 16.94 19.52 1.16
C ASN A 82 16.22 18.85 -0.03
N GLU A 83 16.84 17.87 -0.70
CA GLU A 83 16.22 17.12 -1.81
C GLU A 83 15.04 16.25 -1.34
N ARG A 84 15.03 15.86 -0.06
CA ARG A 84 13.94 15.10 0.57
C ARG A 84 12.61 15.86 0.55
N LEU A 85 12.64 17.18 0.77
CA LEU A 85 11.42 17.98 0.89
C LEU A 85 10.78 18.23 -0.47
N GLU A 86 11.58 18.51 -1.51
CA GLU A 86 11.09 18.72 -2.86
C GLU A 86 10.48 17.45 -3.46
N LYS A 87 11.15 16.30 -3.33
CA LYS A 87 10.62 15.01 -3.84
C LYS A 87 9.38 14.54 -3.08
N ALA A 88 9.29 14.79 -1.76
CA ALA A 88 8.09 14.47 -0.98
C ALA A 88 6.89 15.37 -1.34
N GLU A 89 7.14 16.61 -1.75
CA GLU A 89 6.11 17.54 -2.21
C GLU A 89 5.57 17.16 -3.60
N GLU A 90 6.44 16.76 -4.53
CA GLU A 90 6.03 16.31 -5.87
C GLU A 90 5.20 15.01 -5.83
N GLU A 91 5.63 13.99 -5.07
CA GLU A 91 4.86 12.75 -4.84
C GLU A 91 3.49 13.05 -4.19
N PHE A 92 3.43 14.01 -3.26
CA PHE A 92 2.19 14.42 -2.62
C PHE A 92 1.24 15.12 -3.59
N LEU A 93 1.75 16.01 -4.44
CA LEU A 93 0.94 16.73 -5.43
C LEU A 93 0.37 15.79 -6.50
N GLN A 94 1.16 14.84 -7.00
CA GLN A 94 0.70 13.86 -7.99
C GLN A 94 -0.36 12.90 -7.42
N ARG A 95 -0.24 12.45 -6.17
CA ARG A 95 -1.22 11.53 -5.56
C ARG A 95 -2.49 12.24 -5.09
N LYS A 96 -2.40 13.52 -4.69
CA LYS A 96 -3.56 14.32 -4.24
C LYS A 96 -4.58 14.56 -5.37
N SER A 97 -4.13 14.70 -6.62
CA SER A 97 -5.02 14.88 -7.77
C SER A 97 -5.80 13.58 -8.09
N GLY A 98 -5.13 12.42 -8.06
CA GLY A 98 -5.76 11.11 -8.33
C GLY A 98 -6.86 10.74 -7.32
N ASN A 99 -6.62 10.95 -6.02
CA ASN A 99 -7.62 10.63 -4.99
C ASN A 99 -8.88 11.50 -5.07
N ARG A 100 -8.77 12.75 -5.56
CA ARG A 100 -9.92 13.65 -5.74
C ARG A 100 -10.84 13.19 -6.87
N VAL A 101 -10.26 12.74 -7.99
CA VAL A 101 -11.03 12.22 -9.13
C VAL A 101 -11.79 10.95 -8.74
N MET A 102 -11.13 10.04 -8.01
CA MET A 102 -11.76 8.80 -7.55
C MET A 102 -12.90 9.06 -6.54
N LEU A 103 -12.73 10.02 -5.63
CA LEU A 103 -13.82 10.47 -4.74
C LEU A 103 -15.00 11.04 -5.51
N LEU A 104 -14.74 11.85 -6.55
CA LEU A 104 -15.78 12.45 -7.38
C LEU A 104 -16.61 11.37 -8.08
N ILE A 105 -15.95 10.34 -8.62
CA ILE A 105 -16.62 9.19 -9.24
C ILE A 105 -17.49 8.45 -8.22
N ILE A 106 -16.96 8.13 -7.04
CA ILE A 106 -17.73 7.46 -5.97
C ILE A 106 -18.93 8.30 -5.55
N ALA A 107 -18.74 9.61 -5.36
CA ALA A 107 -19.82 10.53 -5.01
C ALA A 107 -20.90 10.59 -6.10
N ALA A 108 -20.51 10.64 -7.38
CA ALA A 108 -21.46 10.64 -8.49
C ALA A 108 -22.31 9.36 -8.52
N PHE A 109 -21.69 8.19 -8.35
CA PHE A 109 -22.44 6.93 -8.26
C PHE A 109 -23.36 6.87 -7.04
N PHE A 110 -22.92 7.38 -5.89
CA PHE A 110 -23.75 7.48 -4.68
C PHE A 110 -24.97 8.37 -4.89
N ILE A 111 -24.82 9.50 -5.58
CA ILE A 111 -25.94 10.42 -5.86
C ILE A 111 -26.90 9.80 -6.88
N VAL A 112 -26.40 9.20 -7.95
CA VAL A 112 -27.25 8.61 -9.01
C VAL A 112 -28.00 7.38 -8.51
N ILE A 113 -27.28 6.41 -7.91
CA ILE A 113 -27.90 5.18 -7.39
C ILE A 113 -28.74 5.50 -6.15
N GLY A 114 -28.21 6.30 -5.23
CA GLY A 114 -28.94 6.72 -4.03
C GLY A 114 -30.22 7.49 -4.35
N GLY A 115 -30.16 8.41 -5.32
CA GLY A 115 -31.32 9.15 -5.80
C GLY A 115 -32.35 8.27 -6.49
N LEU A 116 -31.92 7.30 -7.30
CA LEU A 116 -32.83 6.37 -7.97
C LEU A 116 -33.55 5.46 -6.97
N PHE A 117 -32.84 4.92 -5.97
CA PHE A 117 -33.46 4.15 -4.89
C PHE A 117 -34.35 5.01 -3.98
N ALA A 118 -33.99 6.27 -3.72
CA ALA A 118 -34.82 7.17 -2.95
C ALA A 118 -36.14 7.54 -3.64
N ILE A 119 -36.17 7.60 -4.97
CA ILE A 119 -37.37 7.96 -5.75
C ILE A 119 -38.24 6.74 -6.07
N PHE A 120 -37.62 5.58 -6.36
CA PHE A 120 -38.33 4.40 -6.89
C PHE A 120 -38.28 3.16 -5.99
N GLY A 121 -37.48 3.16 -4.94
CA GLY A 121 -37.19 1.97 -4.14
C GLY A 121 -38.01 1.81 -2.87
N PHE A 122 -38.69 2.86 -2.41
CA PHE A 122 -39.42 2.86 -1.14
C PHE A 122 -40.81 3.47 -1.32
N ASP A 123 -41.82 2.80 -0.76
CA ASP A 123 -43.21 3.28 -0.75
C ASP A 123 -43.49 4.27 0.40
N ASP A 124 -42.62 4.28 1.42
CA ASP A 124 -42.70 5.19 2.58
C ASP A 124 -41.56 6.22 2.57
N ILE A 125 -41.90 7.46 2.92
CA ILE A 125 -40.98 8.61 2.98
C ILE A 125 -40.00 8.45 4.15
N GLU A 126 -40.42 7.86 5.27
CA GLU A 126 -39.55 7.67 6.43
C GLU A 126 -38.39 6.71 6.12
N ASP A 127 -38.67 5.60 5.44
CA ASP A 127 -37.67 4.62 5.00
C ASP A 127 -36.72 5.21 3.96
N ALA A 128 -37.25 5.99 3.01
CA ALA A 128 -36.44 6.70 2.02
C ALA A 128 -35.50 7.73 2.69
N MET A 129 -35.99 8.47 3.67
CA MET A 129 -35.17 9.44 4.44
C MET A 129 -34.07 8.76 5.24
N PHE A 130 -34.38 7.64 5.92
CA PHE A 130 -33.38 6.87 6.65
C PHE A 130 -32.28 6.33 5.73
N PHE A 131 -32.66 5.82 4.56
CA PHE A 131 -31.72 5.34 3.54
C PHE A 131 -30.80 6.46 3.03
N ILE A 132 -31.35 7.65 2.73
CA ILE A 132 -30.56 8.82 2.30
C ILE A 132 -29.57 9.23 3.39
N LEU A 133 -30.01 9.29 4.65
CA LEU A 133 -29.16 9.65 5.79
C LEU A 133 -27.98 8.68 5.95
N LEU A 134 -28.25 7.38 5.83
CA LEU A 134 -27.23 6.33 5.91
C LEU A 134 -26.24 6.44 4.74
N MET A 135 -26.73 6.67 3.52
CA MET A 135 -25.89 6.87 2.34
C MET A 135 -24.98 8.10 2.46
N LEU A 136 -25.52 9.22 2.96
CA LEU A 136 -24.74 10.43 3.24
C LEU A 136 -23.70 10.20 4.34
N GLY A 137 -24.04 9.44 5.39
CA GLY A 137 -23.11 9.07 6.46
C GLY A 137 -21.92 8.27 5.93
N ILE A 138 -22.19 7.26 5.09
CA ILE A 138 -21.14 6.46 4.44
C ILE A 138 -20.28 7.35 3.53
N LEU A 139 -20.90 8.21 2.71
CA LEU A 139 -20.18 9.11 1.82
C LEU A 139 -19.28 10.08 2.59
N ALA A 140 -19.78 10.68 3.68
CA ALA A 140 -19.03 11.56 4.55
C ALA A 140 -17.84 10.83 5.20
N PHE A 141 -18.05 9.60 5.66
CA PHE A 141 -16.99 8.77 6.23
C PHE A 141 -15.88 8.46 5.20
N ILE A 142 -16.25 8.08 3.98
CA ILE A 142 -15.29 7.84 2.88
C ILE A 142 -14.53 9.14 2.54
N ALA A 143 -15.23 10.28 2.46
CA ALA A 143 -14.63 11.58 2.18
C ALA A 143 -13.60 11.98 3.26
N ILE A 144 -13.93 11.78 4.54
CA ILE A 144 -13.01 12.03 5.66
C ILE A 144 -11.74 11.18 5.51
N ILE A 145 -11.88 9.86 5.26
CA ILE A 145 -10.73 8.97 5.08
C ILE A 145 -9.87 9.43 3.90
N ALA A 146 -10.48 9.75 2.76
CA ALA A 146 -9.76 10.16 1.57
C ALA A 146 -9.07 11.53 1.70
N LEU A 147 -9.57 12.42 2.55
CA LEU A 147 -8.91 13.69 2.89
C LEU A 147 -7.78 13.51 3.92
N LEU A 148 -7.95 12.64 4.91
CA LEU A 148 -6.95 12.40 5.96
C LEU A 148 -5.75 11.57 5.48
N THR A 149 -5.99 10.58 4.62
CA THR A 149 -4.96 9.66 4.10
C THR A 149 -3.75 10.37 3.47
N PRO A 150 -3.91 11.34 2.53
CA PRO A 150 -2.75 12.02 1.93
C PRO A 150 -1.99 12.86 2.96
N GLY A 151 -2.68 13.55 3.87
CA GLY A 151 -2.04 14.39 4.89
C GLY A 151 -1.26 13.60 5.95
N ALA A 152 -1.73 12.40 6.31
CA ALA A 152 -1.02 11.49 7.21
C ALA A 152 0.23 10.87 6.55
N ARG A 153 0.16 10.57 5.24
CA ARG A 153 1.29 10.03 4.47
C ARG A 153 2.37 11.09 4.22
N TYR A 154 1.99 12.32 3.91
CA TYR A 154 2.92 13.45 3.77
C TYR A 154 3.72 13.72 5.05
N ARG A 155 3.05 13.71 6.22
CA ARG A 155 3.73 13.84 7.52
C ARG A 155 4.71 12.70 7.80
N LYS A 156 4.38 11.47 7.39
CA LYS A 156 5.28 10.31 7.52
C LYS A 156 6.49 10.40 6.59
N MET A 157 6.31 10.81 5.33
CA MET A 157 7.42 10.99 4.39
C MET A 157 8.35 12.10 4.84
N LYS A 158 7.81 13.21 5.38
CA LYS A 158 8.60 14.32 5.94
C LYS A 158 9.44 13.90 7.17
N GLN A 159 9.01 12.87 7.89
CA GLN A 159 9.71 12.33 9.07
C GLN A 159 10.54 11.08 8.78
N ALA A 160 10.47 10.53 7.57
CA ALA A 160 11.20 9.33 7.19
C ALA A 160 12.69 9.65 7.01
N ALA A 161 13.54 8.67 7.32
CA ALA A 161 14.98 8.78 7.07
C ALA A 161 15.22 8.94 5.56
N PRO A 162 16.14 9.83 5.13
CA PRO A 162 16.46 10.09 3.73
C PRO A 162 17.33 8.97 3.15
N GLU A 163 17.00 7.73 3.44
CA GLU A 163 17.76 6.56 3.00
C GLU A 163 16.94 5.82 1.94
N VAL A 164 17.65 5.26 0.97
CA VAL A 164 17.10 4.37 -0.03
C VAL A 164 17.87 3.06 0.04
N PHE A 165 17.15 1.98 0.25
CA PHE A 165 17.70 0.62 0.20
C PHE A 165 17.10 -0.07 -1.01
N VAL A 166 17.96 -0.52 -1.92
CA VAL A 166 17.54 -1.24 -3.12
C VAL A 166 17.96 -2.68 -2.96
N GLY A 167 17.01 -3.60 -2.97
CA GLY A 167 17.24 -5.03 -3.03
C GLY A 167 16.76 -5.62 -4.37
N PRO A 168 17.06 -6.90 -4.64
CA PRO A 168 16.71 -7.55 -5.91
C PRO A 168 15.20 -7.67 -6.17
N TYR A 169 14.40 -7.63 -5.10
CA TYR A 169 12.96 -7.94 -5.11
C TYR A 169 12.08 -6.88 -4.43
N SER A 170 12.71 -5.85 -3.88
CA SER A 170 12.07 -4.81 -3.09
C SER A 170 12.98 -3.60 -2.96
N ALA A 171 12.38 -2.43 -2.81
CA ALA A 171 13.07 -1.21 -2.41
C ALA A 171 12.40 -0.61 -1.18
N TRP A 172 13.20 0.00 -0.32
CA TRP A 172 12.74 0.92 0.70
C TRP A 172 13.12 2.33 0.27
N VAL A 173 12.13 3.13 -0.06
CA VAL A 173 12.32 4.50 -0.57
C VAL A 173 11.67 5.45 0.42
N MET A 174 12.47 6.25 1.12
CA MET A 174 11.99 7.37 1.95
C MET A 174 10.84 7.01 2.90
N GLY A 175 10.95 5.87 3.61
CA GLY A 175 9.93 5.42 4.56
C GLY A 175 8.85 4.49 4.00
N GLU A 176 8.82 4.27 2.69
CA GLU A 176 7.89 3.35 2.03
C GLU A 176 8.60 2.09 1.55
N TYR A 177 8.10 0.93 1.98
CA TYR A 177 8.59 -0.37 1.50
C TYR A 177 7.72 -0.81 0.31
N VAL A 178 8.36 -0.99 -0.84
CA VAL A 178 7.73 -1.52 -2.05
C VAL A 178 8.37 -2.85 -2.37
N GLN A 179 7.54 -3.87 -2.62
CA GLN A 179 8.00 -5.19 -3.04
C GLN A 179 7.34 -5.57 -4.36
N TRP A 180 8.14 -6.12 -5.28
CA TRP A 180 7.65 -6.64 -6.56
C TRP A 180 7.68 -8.17 -6.66
N LYS A 181 8.21 -8.86 -5.64
CA LYS A 181 8.12 -10.33 -5.49
C LYS A 181 7.07 -10.73 -4.45
N ALA A 182 5.82 -10.44 -4.70
CA ALA A 182 4.69 -10.89 -3.86
C ALA A 182 3.78 -11.86 -4.63
N PRO A 183 2.94 -12.66 -3.95
CA PRO A 183 1.89 -13.43 -4.62
C PRO A 183 1.10 -12.52 -5.55
N MET A 184 0.71 -13.02 -6.72
CA MET A 184 -0.03 -12.25 -7.73
C MET A 184 0.71 -11.03 -8.29
N THR A 185 2.00 -10.85 -8.02
CA THR A 185 2.79 -9.74 -8.56
C THR A 185 3.76 -10.21 -9.64
N LYS A 186 3.81 -9.50 -10.76
CA LYS A 186 4.76 -9.79 -11.86
C LYS A 186 5.42 -8.49 -12.32
N ILE A 187 6.75 -8.46 -12.27
CA ILE A 187 7.54 -7.37 -12.86
C ILE A 187 7.45 -7.43 -14.39
N THR A 188 7.39 -6.25 -15.01
CA THR A 188 7.21 -6.10 -16.46
C THR A 188 8.46 -5.53 -17.10
N SER A 189 8.97 -4.42 -16.56
CA SER A 189 10.18 -3.76 -17.05
C SER A 189 10.88 -3.00 -15.95
N VAL A 190 12.18 -2.79 -16.15
CA VAL A 190 12.99 -1.85 -15.37
C VAL A 190 13.51 -0.79 -16.34
N GLN A 191 13.24 0.47 -16.03
CA GLN A 191 13.64 1.62 -16.82
C GLN A 191 14.65 2.45 -16.03
N TYR A 192 15.71 2.90 -16.69
CA TYR A 192 16.62 3.91 -16.17
C TYR A 192 16.45 5.17 -17.01
N SER A 193 15.95 6.24 -16.39
CA SER A 193 15.61 7.49 -17.09
C SER A 193 16.13 8.73 -16.37
N LYS A 194 16.34 9.78 -17.17
CA LYS A 194 16.75 11.11 -16.71
C LYS A 194 15.52 12.02 -16.67
N ASP A 195 15.05 12.38 -15.48
CA ASP A 195 13.80 13.15 -15.30
C ASP A 195 14.05 14.67 -15.47
N ARG A 196 15.19 15.17 -14.97
CA ARG A 196 15.64 16.57 -15.10
C ARG A 196 17.17 16.66 -15.27
N GLU A 197 17.67 17.86 -15.58
CA GLU A 197 19.06 18.14 -15.99
C GLU A 197 20.16 17.40 -15.20
N ASP A 198 19.94 17.06 -13.91
CA ASP A 198 20.86 16.24 -13.09
C ASP A 198 20.18 15.18 -12.19
N ASN A 199 18.91 14.78 -12.46
CA ASN A 199 18.19 13.81 -11.62
C ASN A 199 17.88 12.50 -12.37
N PHE A 200 18.54 11.41 -11.95
CA PHE A 200 18.30 10.06 -12.47
C PHE A 200 17.30 9.28 -11.61
N THR A 201 16.45 8.48 -12.25
CA THR A 201 15.44 7.67 -11.57
C THR A 201 15.41 6.25 -12.15
N ILE A 202 15.44 5.25 -11.28
CA ILE A 202 15.16 3.86 -11.65
C ILE A 202 13.65 3.63 -11.48
N THR A 203 12.98 3.28 -12.56
CA THR A 203 11.55 3.04 -12.60
C THR A 203 11.27 1.55 -12.78
N VAL A 204 10.74 0.91 -11.73
CA VAL A 204 10.35 -0.50 -11.75
C VAL A 204 8.85 -0.60 -12.01
N ASN A 205 8.47 -1.16 -13.16
CA ASN A 205 7.07 -1.37 -13.54
C ASN A 205 6.65 -2.82 -13.26
N PHE A 206 5.55 -3.00 -12.53
CA PHE A 206 5.02 -4.32 -12.18
C PHE A 206 3.49 -4.31 -12.15
N PHE A 207 2.88 -5.47 -12.41
CA PHE A 207 1.44 -5.66 -12.26
C PHE A 207 1.15 -6.42 -10.98
N ILE A 208 0.10 -6.01 -10.27
CA ILE A 208 -0.52 -6.82 -9.23
C ILE A 208 -1.86 -7.32 -9.78
N TRP A 209 -2.04 -8.64 -9.82
CA TRP A 209 -3.32 -9.24 -10.16
C TRP A 209 -4.31 -9.03 -9.01
N GLN A 210 -5.40 -8.34 -9.31
CA GLN A 210 -6.51 -8.12 -8.39
C GLN A 210 -7.82 -8.66 -8.99
N ARG A 211 -8.91 -8.59 -8.23
CA ARG A 211 -10.23 -9.12 -8.61
C ARG A 211 -10.72 -8.62 -9.98
N TYR A 212 -10.32 -7.41 -10.39
CA TYR A 212 -10.75 -6.77 -11.64
C TYR A 212 -9.70 -6.83 -12.76
N GLY A 213 -8.62 -7.60 -12.58
CA GLY A 213 -7.53 -7.75 -13.55
C GLY A 213 -6.18 -7.25 -13.05
N PRO A 214 -5.15 -7.24 -13.91
CA PRO A 214 -3.82 -6.74 -13.57
C PRO A 214 -3.83 -5.22 -13.42
N GLN A 215 -3.46 -4.72 -12.24
CA GLN A 215 -3.31 -3.30 -11.98
C GLN A 215 -1.84 -2.88 -12.14
N PRO A 216 -1.50 -1.94 -13.04
CA PRO A 216 -0.14 -1.43 -13.18
C PRO A 216 0.25 -0.65 -11.94
N HIS A 217 1.45 -0.93 -11.45
CA HIS A 217 2.12 -0.19 -10.40
C HIS A 217 3.53 0.14 -10.85
N THR A 218 3.98 1.33 -10.42
CA THR A 218 5.30 1.87 -10.76
C THR A 218 5.97 2.26 -9.45
N CYS A 219 7.18 1.76 -9.23
CA CYS A 219 8.05 2.20 -8.15
C CYS A 219 9.16 3.06 -8.75
N ARG A 220 9.25 4.32 -8.33
CA ARG A 220 10.30 5.25 -8.71
C ARG A 220 11.33 5.29 -7.60
N ILE A 221 12.57 4.94 -7.91
CA ILE A 221 13.69 4.95 -7.00
C ILE A 221 14.60 6.10 -7.44
N PRO A 222 14.65 7.21 -6.69
CA PRO A 222 15.55 8.32 -7.02
C PRO A 222 17.00 7.88 -6.80
N VAL A 223 17.89 8.39 -7.65
CA VAL A 223 19.34 8.18 -7.56
C VAL A 223 19.99 9.48 -7.08
N PRO A 224 20.93 9.43 -6.12
CA PRO A 224 21.68 10.62 -5.71
C PRO A 224 22.75 10.99 -6.75
N GLU A 225 23.10 12.28 -6.81
CA GLU A 225 24.19 12.78 -7.66
C GLU A 225 25.50 12.03 -7.37
N GLY A 226 26.22 11.65 -8.43
CA GLY A 226 27.49 10.93 -8.34
C GLY A 226 27.40 9.40 -8.16
N SER A 227 26.18 8.83 -8.06
CA SER A 227 25.96 7.36 -8.02
C SER A 227 25.35 6.82 -9.32
N GLU A 228 25.49 7.55 -10.43
CA GLU A 228 24.83 7.24 -11.71
C GLU A 228 25.26 5.91 -12.30
N THR A 229 26.57 5.66 -12.33
CA THR A 229 27.13 4.40 -12.85
C THR A 229 26.75 3.21 -11.97
N GLU A 230 26.68 3.40 -10.65
CA GLU A 230 26.20 2.36 -9.73
C GLU A 230 24.71 2.09 -9.94
N ALA A 231 23.91 3.14 -10.13
CA ALA A 231 22.47 3.02 -10.34
C ALA A 231 22.11 2.29 -11.64
N GLU A 232 22.86 2.53 -12.72
CA GLU A 232 22.69 1.81 -13.97
C GLU A 232 22.97 0.30 -13.80
N VAL A 233 24.07 -0.04 -13.11
CA VAL A 233 24.42 -1.44 -12.79
C VAL A 233 23.33 -2.08 -11.93
N VAL A 234 22.83 -1.38 -10.90
CA VAL A 234 21.75 -1.86 -10.03
C VAL A 234 20.46 -2.08 -10.82
N ALA A 235 20.11 -1.17 -11.74
CA ALA A 235 18.91 -1.31 -12.56
C ALA A 235 19.02 -2.52 -13.51
N SER A 236 20.19 -2.72 -14.12
CA SER A 236 20.50 -3.90 -14.92
C SER A 236 20.44 -5.19 -14.11
N ASP A 237 21.01 -5.20 -12.90
CA ASP A 237 20.97 -6.35 -11.99
C ASP A 237 19.54 -6.72 -11.58
N ILE A 238 18.69 -5.73 -11.27
CA ILE A 238 17.27 -5.97 -11.00
C ILE A 238 16.61 -6.62 -12.22
N ALA A 239 16.86 -6.11 -13.43
CA ALA A 239 16.28 -6.66 -14.65
C ALA A 239 16.73 -8.11 -14.91
N ASN A 240 18.03 -8.38 -14.77
CA ASN A 240 18.64 -9.69 -14.96
C ASN A 240 18.13 -10.73 -13.94
N ILE A 241 18.14 -10.38 -12.65
CA ILE A 241 17.68 -11.28 -11.58
C ILE A 241 16.20 -11.65 -11.74
N ASN A 242 15.40 -10.73 -12.30
CA ASN A 242 13.98 -10.93 -12.51
C ASN A 242 13.62 -11.39 -13.93
N ASN A 243 14.60 -11.59 -14.81
CA ASN A 243 14.44 -11.98 -16.22
C ASN A 243 13.44 -11.08 -16.97
N VAL A 244 13.59 -9.76 -16.83
CA VAL A 244 12.75 -8.75 -17.53
C VAL A 244 13.60 -7.83 -18.38
N GLN A 245 12.94 -7.10 -19.29
CA GLN A 245 13.63 -6.14 -20.14
C GLN A 245 14.16 -4.96 -19.32
N PHE A 246 15.45 -4.68 -19.53
CA PHE A 246 16.10 -3.44 -19.12
C PHE A 246 15.96 -2.42 -20.25
N ILE A 247 15.47 -1.23 -19.93
CA ILE A 247 15.32 -0.12 -20.86
C ILE A 247 16.18 1.03 -20.34
N ASN A 248 17.21 1.40 -21.09
CA ASN A 248 18.00 2.59 -20.82
C ASN A 248 17.48 3.73 -21.71
N GLU A 249 16.92 4.79 -21.12
CA GLU A 249 16.37 5.94 -21.86
C GLU A 249 17.41 7.08 -22.02
N ILE A 250 18.68 6.81 -21.70
CA ILE A 250 19.79 7.78 -21.78
C ILE A 250 20.64 7.56 -23.04
N GLU A 251 20.55 6.40 -23.70
CA GLU A 251 21.11 6.11 -25.03
C GLU A 251 20.15 6.52 -26.16
#